data_AF-A0A6V7J1Y6-F1
#
_entry.id   AF-A0A6V7J1Y6-F1
#
_cell.length_a   1.000
_cell.length_b   1.000
_cell.length_c   1.000
_cell.angle_alpha   90.00
_cell.angle_beta   90.00
_cell.angle_gamma   90.00
#
_symmetry.space_group_name_H-M   'P 1'
#
loop_
_entity.id
_entity.type
_entity.pdbx_description
1 polymer ?
#
loop_
_entity_poly.entity_id
_entity_poly.type
_entity_poly.pdbx_seq_one_letter_code
_entity_poly.pdbx_strand_id
1 'polypeptide(L)'
;GKKPLKIEDRTKKLAWVNTKDQNPGVGVINRKEAQNGVFLGQRLTKVNNSRAIVCVLDTTEQDIYMDIPCVEMETLTSCDALDVMQLRGILQRNRIKLLYDNLRLDDLNEEEKTSTL
;
A
#
# COMPACT_ATOMS: atom_id res chain seq x y z
N GLY A 1 -28.01 0.83 4.33
CA GLY A 1 -27.05 1.68 3.58
C GLY A 1 -25.63 1.33 4.01
N LYS A 2 -24.65 1.39 3.10
CA LYS A 2 -23.24 1.27 3.47
C LYS A 2 -22.84 2.52 4.27
N LYS A 3 -22.05 2.38 5.35
CA LYS A 3 -21.59 3.53 6.14
C LYS A 3 -20.59 4.36 5.30
N PRO A 4 -20.68 5.69 5.33
CA PRO A 4 -19.73 6.56 4.63
C PRO A 4 -18.32 6.40 5.21
N LEU A 5 -17.31 6.57 4.37
CA LEU A 5 -15.92 6.64 4.76
C LEU A 5 -15.64 8.03 5.35
N LYS A 6 -15.40 8.10 6.65
CA LYS A 6 -14.87 9.30 7.31
C LYS A 6 -13.38 9.42 7.03
N ILE A 7 -12.91 10.55 6.54
CA ILE A 7 -11.49 10.89 6.38
C ILE A 7 -11.26 12.14 7.22
N GLU A 8 -10.28 12.07 8.11
CA GLU A 8 -9.90 13.20 8.95
C GLU A 8 -9.15 14.23 8.10
N ASP A 9 -9.27 15.50 8.48
CA ASP A 9 -8.64 16.60 7.76
C ASP A 9 -7.13 16.38 7.58
N ARG A 10 -6.62 16.80 6.42
CA ARG A 10 -5.18 16.73 6.06
C ARG A 10 -4.52 15.36 6.29
N THR A 11 -5.32 14.28 6.27
CA THR A 11 -4.85 12.95 6.66
C THR A 11 -4.58 12.06 5.46
N LYS A 12 -3.58 11.19 5.63
CA LYS A 12 -3.30 10.06 4.75
C LYS A 12 -3.72 8.76 5.44
N LYS A 13 -4.68 8.04 4.87
CA LYS A 13 -5.16 6.76 5.44
C LYS A 13 -5.33 5.66 4.41
N LEU A 14 -5.28 4.42 4.86
CA LEU A 14 -5.64 3.28 4.03
C LEU A 14 -7.15 3.03 4.09
N ALA A 15 -7.76 2.79 2.93
CA ALA A 15 -9.18 2.49 2.85
C ALA A 15 -9.43 1.35 1.85
N TRP A 16 -10.47 0.58 2.13
CA TRP A 16 -11.03 -0.36 1.17
C TRP A 16 -11.93 0.39 0.19
N VAL A 17 -11.69 0.20 -1.09
CA VAL A 17 -12.50 0.71 -2.19
C VAL A 17 -13.09 -0.43 -2.99
N ASN A 18 -14.23 -0.19 -3.64
CA ASN A 18 -14.81 -1.17 -4.55
C ASN A 18 -14.04 -1.13 -5.87
N THR A 19 -13.88 -2.28 -6.53
CA THR A 19 -13.25 -2.38 -7.85
C THR A 19 -14.30 -2.76 -8.88
N LYS A 20 -14.17 -2.25 -10.11
CA LYS A 20 -14.98 -2.75 -11.24
C LYS A 20 -14.59 -4.18 -11.62
N ASP A 21 -13.32 -4.52 -11.43
CA ASP A 21 -12.82 -5.87 -11.69
C ASP A 21 -13.34 -6.86 -10.65
N GLN A 22 -14.01 -7.89 -11.13
CA GLN A 22 -14.55 -8.99 -10.31
C GLN A 22 -13.53 -10.11 -10.12
N ASN A 23 -12.49 -10.16 -10.98
CA ASN A 23 -11.51 -11.23 -10.96
C ASN A 23 -10.44 -10.98 -9.87
N PRO A 24 -10.16 -11.98 -9.01
CA PRO A 24 -9.08 -11.89 -8.07
C PRO A 24 -7.74 -11.82 -8.81
N GLY A 25 -6.94 -10.80 -8.53
CA GLY A 25 -5.69 -10.55 -9.25
C GLY A 25 -4.86 -9.43 -8.62
N VAL A 26 -3.64 -9.25 -9.12
CA VAL A 26 -2.79 -8.11 -8.79
C VAL A 26 -2.97 -7.04 -9.86
N GLY A 27 -3.06 -5.78 -9.46
CA GLY A 27 -3.17 -4.68 -10.40
C GLY A 27 -2.78 -3.35 -9.78
N VAL A 28 -2.82 -2.32 -10.61
CA VAL A 28 -2.47 -0.95 -10.23
C VAL A 28 -3.73 -0.10 -10.25
N ILE A 29 -4.00 0.55 -9.13
CA ILE A 29 -4.94 1.66 -9.07
C ILE A 29 -4.16 2.93 -9.38
N ASN A 30 -4.60 3.69 -10.38
CA ASN A 30 -3.98 4.96 -10.74
C ASN A 30 -4.43 6.08 -9.82
N ARG A 31 -3.57 7.09 -9.64
CA ARG A 31 -3.91 8.26 -8.84
C ARG A 31 -5.12 8.96 -9.45
N LYS A 32 -6.13 9.23 -8.64
CA LYS A 32 -7.36 9.89 -9.08
C LYS A 32 -7.95 10.75 -7.98
N GLU A 33 -8.48 11.91 -8.33
CA GLU A 33 -9.30 12.70 -7.42
C GLU A 33 -10.69 12.05 -7.32
N ALA A 34 -11.08 11.64 -6.11
CA ALA A 34 -12.37 10.99 -5.88
C ALA A 34 -13.48 12.03 -5.62
N GLN A 35 -13.11 13.15 -5.03
CA GLN A 35 -13.93 14.32 -4.75
C GLN A 35 -12.98 15.51 -4.53
N ASN A 36 -13.50 16.73 -4.59
CA ASN A 36 -12.69 17.94 -4.46
C ASN A 36 -11.79 17.90 -3.21
N GLY A 37 -10.48 17.91 -3.43
CA GLY A 37 -9.47 17.90 -2.36
C GLY A 37 -9.23 16.54 -1.71
N VAL A 38 -9.79 15.44 -2.23
CA VAL A 38 -9.50 14.08 -1.77
C VAL A 38 -9.04 13.19 -2.91
N PHE A 39 -7.84 12.64 -2.74
CA PHE A 39 -7.15 11.87 -3.75
C PHE A 39 -7.01 10.41 -3.33
N LEU A 40 -7.29 9.51 -4.27
CA LEU A 40 -6.83 8.13 -4.22
C LEU A 40 -5.40 8.12 -4.75
N GLY A 41 -4.46 7.66 -3.93
CA GLY A 41 -3.06 7.51 -4.31
C GLY A 41 -2.85 6.33 -5.25
N GLN A 42 -1.88 6.45 -6.14
CA GLN A 42 -1.46 5.34 -7.00
C GLN A 42 -0.96 4.17 -6.12
N ARG A 43 -1.42 2.96 -6.42
CA ARG A 43 -1.07 1.79 -5.62
C ARG A 43 -1.14 0.49 -6.39
N LEU A 44 -0.06 -0.29 -6.29
CA LEU A 44 -0.07 -1.71 -6.57
C LEU A 44 -0.81 -2.46 -5.45
N THR A 45 -1.86 -3.19 -5.80
CA THR A 45 -2.77 -3.81 -4.84
C THR A 45 -3.27 -5.15 -5.36
N LYS A 46 -3.89 -5.94 -4.48
CA LYS A 46 -4.55 -7.19 -4.84
C LYS A 46 -6.06 -7.00 -4.70
N VAL A 47 -6.81 -7.41 -5.70
CA VAL A 47 -8.26 -7.50 -5.63
C VAL A 47 -8.65 -8.72 -4.82
N ASN A 48 -9.49 -8.50 -3.83
CA ASN A 48 -10.14 -9.54 -3.05
C ASN A 48 -11.63 -9.22 -2.97
N ASN A 49 -12.47 -10.10 -3.52
CA ASN A 49 -13.93 -9.95 -3.53
C ASN A 49 -14.41 -8.59 -4.06
N SER A 50 -13.94 -8.19 -5.25
CA SER A 50 -14.24 -6.90 -5.88
C SER A 50 -13.91 -5.68 -5.01
N ARG A 51 -12.90 -5.82 -4.14
CA ARG A 51 -12.37 -4.73 -3.31
C ARG A 51 -10.85 -4.71 -3.35
N ALA A 52 -10.31 -3.51 -3.21
CA ALA A 52 -8.88 -3.28 -3.11
C ALA A 52 -8.58 -2.26 -2.02
N ILE A 53 -7.36 -2.33 -1.47
CA ILE A 53 -6.88 -1.32 -0.55
C ILE A 53 -6.21 -0.22 -1.37
N VAL A 54 -6.56 1.04 -1.10
CA VAL A 54 -5.92 2.23 -1.65
C VAL A 54 -5.50 3.17 -0.52
N CYS A 55 -4.54 4.04 -0.82
CA CYS A 55 -4.26 5.17 0.05
C CYS A 55 -5.21 6.32 -0.32
N VAL A 56 -5.86 6.92 0.65
CA VAL A 56 -6.67 8.12 0.48
C VAL A 56 -5.94 9.27 1.16
N LEU A 57 -5.85 10.39 0.46
CA LEU A 57 -5.21 11.63 0.92
C LEU A 57 -6.25 12.74 0.89
N ASP A 58 -6.53 13.31 2.05
CA ASP A 58 -7.30 14.54 2.19
C ASP A 58 -6.34 15.74 2.23
N THR A 59 -6.62 16.75 1.41
CA THR A 59 -5.86 18.00 1.38
C THR A 59 -6.67 19.18 1.91
N THR A 60 -7.90 18.95 2.35
CA THR A 60 -8.79 19.97 2.90
C THR A 60 -8.57 20.14 4.41
N GLU A 61 -9.10 21.22 4.97
CA GLU A 61 -9.00 21.58 6.39
C GLU A 61 -10.22 21.14 7.19
N GLN A 62 -11.02 20.19 6.68
CA GLN A 62 -12.24 19.72 7.32
C GLN A 62 -12.37 18.21 7.19
N ASP A 63 -12.99 17.57 8.18
CA ASP A 63 -13.36 16.15 8.09
C ASP A 63 -14.31 15.92 6.91
N ILE A 64 -13.99 14.96 6.05
CA ILE A 64 -14.84 14.60 4.92
C ILE A 64 -15.50 13.24 5.12
N TYR A 65 -16.77 13.17 4.75
CA TYR A 65 -17.54 11.93 4.65
C TYR A 65 -17.86 11.68 3.19
N MET A 66 -17.40 10.54 2.67
CA MET A 66 -17.65 10.17 1.28
C MET A 66 -18.15 8.73 1.16
N ASP A 67 -18.91 8.44 0.11
CA ASP A 67 -19.21 7.06 -0.24
C ASP A 67 -17.94 6.33 -0.68
N ILE A 68 -17.89 5.02 -0.42
CA ILE A 68 -16.76 4.19 -0.83
C ILE A 68 -16.69 4.17 -2.37
N PRO A 69 -15.65 4.77 -2.99
CA PRO A 69 -15.62 4.90 -4.44
C PRO A 69 -15.46 3.53 -5.11
N CYS A 70 -15.95 3.46 -6.36
CA CYS A 70 -15.67 2.36 -7.26
C CYS A 70 -14.53 2.78 -8.20
N VAL A 71 -13.44 2.01 -8.20
CA VAL A 71 -12.23 2.29 -8.98
C VAL A 71 -12.02 1.26 -10.09
N GLU A 72 -11.44 1.73 -11.18
CA GLU A 72 -10.87 0.86 -12.22
C GLU A 72 -9.45 0.50 -11.82
N MET A 73 -9.07 -0.75 -12.12
CA MET A 73 -7.72 -1.23 -11.88
C MET A 73 -7.12 -1.69 -13.20
N GLU A 74 -5.86 -1.32 -13.40
CA GLU A 74 -5.07 -1.89 -14.47
C GLU A 74 -4.58 -3.27 -14.01
N THR A 75 -5.11 -4.33 -14.62
CA THR A 75 -4.75 -5.70 -14.26
C THR A 75 -3.36 -6.00 -14.80
N LEU A 76 -2.47 -6.44 -13.91
CA LEU A 76 -1.13 -6.87 -14.31
C LEU A 76 -1.19 -8.32 -14.82
N THR A 77 -0.53 -8.58 -15.94
CA THR A 77 -0.45 -9.94 -16.49
C THR A 77 0.53 -10.79 -15.68
N SER A 78 0.54 -12.10 -15.93
CA SER A 78 1.40 -13.07 -15.24
C SER A 78 2.89 -12.71 -15.30
N CYS A 79 3.33 -12.13 -16.43
CA CYS A 79 4.71 -11.67 -16.63
C CYS A 79 5.01 -10.46 -15.74
N ASP A 80 4.12 -9.46 -15.72
CA ASP A 80 4.28 -8.25 -14.91
C ASP A 80 4.26 -8.56 -13.41
N ALA A 81 3.44 -9.53 -13.00
CA ALA A 81 3.35 -9.97 -11.61
C ALA A 81 4.65 -10.65 -11.12
N LEU A 82 5.33 -11.40 -11.99
CA LEU A 82 6.63 -12.02 -11.69
C LEU A 82 7.71 -10.96 -11.46
N ASP A 83 7.79 -9.94 -12.32
CA ASP A 83 8.76 -8.86 -12.19
C ASP A 83 8.54 -8.06 -10.89
N VAL A 84 7.28 -7.80 -10.56
CA VAL A 84 6.89 -7.16 -9.28
C VAL A 84 7.26 -8.01 -8.07
N MET A 85 7.09 -9.34 -8.14
CA MET A 85 7.49 -10.26 -7.06
C MET A 85 9.01 -10.32 -6.90
N GLN A 86 9.76 -10.30 -8.00
CA GLN A 86 11.23 -10.23 -7.98
C GLN A 86 11.71 -8.91 -7.36
N LEU A 87 11.11 -7.78 -7.71
CA LEU A 87 11.39 -6.48 -7.11
C LEU A 87 11.12 -6.47 -5.59
N ARG A 88 10.03 -7.09 -5.12
CA ARG A 88 9.78 -7.25 -3.68
C ARG A 88 10.85 -8.09 -2.99
N GLY A 89 11.31 -9.18 -3.60
CA GLY A 89 12.39 -10.01 -3.08
C GLY A 89 13.71 -9.24 -2.95
N ILE A 90 14.04 -8.42 -3.96
CA ILE A 90 15.21 -7.54 -3.95
C ILE A 90 15.09 -6.47 -2.85
N LEU A 91 13.93 -5.83 -2.71
CA LEU A 91 13.69 -4.83 -1.66
C LEU A 91 13.74 -5.44 -0.25
N GLN A 92 13.25 -6.66 -0.05
CA GLN A 92 13.37 -7.36 1.24
C GLN A 92 14.82 -7.68 1.58
N ARG A 93 15.62 -8.15 0.61
CA ARG A 93 17.06 -8.36 0.81
C ARG A 93 17.77 -7.07 1.19
N ASN A 94 17.46 -5.96 0.51
CA ASN A 94 18.02 -4.65 0.84
C ASN A 94 17.57 -4.14 2.21
N ARG A 95 16.33 -4.40 2.63
CA ARG A 95 15.84 -4.03 3.97
C ARG A 95 16.53 -4.83 5.06
N ILE A 96 16.74 -6.13 4.88
CA ILE A 96 17.49 -6.97 5.82
C ILE A 96 18.92 -6.45 5.92
N LYS A 97 19.58 -6.18 4.79
CA LYS A 97 20.91 -5.58 4.75
C LYS A 97 20.96 -4.23 5.49
N LEU A 98 20.01 -3.33 5.22
CA LEU A 98 19.88 -2.06 5.94
C LEU A 98 19.65 -2.25 7.45
N LEU A 99 18.89 -3.26 7.86
CA LEU A 99 18.69 -3.56 9.28
C LEU A 99 19.98 -4.09 9.92
N TYR A 100 20.74 -4.94 9.22
CA TYR A 100 22.06 -5.40 9.66
C TYR A 100 23.08 -4.26 9.73
N ASP A 101 23.14 -3.40 8.72
CA ASP A 101 24.07 -2.26 8.66
C ASP A 101 23.72 -1.18 9.71
N ASN A 102 22.46 -1.11 10.17
CA ASN A 102 22.02 -0.18 11.23
C ASN A 102 21.96 -0.81 12.63
N LEU A 103 22.08 -2.14 12.74
CA LEU A 103 22.41 -2.77 14.01
C LEU A 103 23.87 -2.39 14.29
N ARG A 104 24.10 -1.53 15.28
CA ARG A 104 25.45 -1.18 15.75
C ARG A 104 26.06 -2.41 16.45
N LEU A 105 26.44 -3.40 15.66
CA LEU A 105 27.12 -4.61 16.11
C LEU A 105 28.56 -4.30 16.57
N ASP A 106 29.03 -3.08 16.31
CA ASP A 106 30.34 -2.56 16.73
C ASP A 106 30.46 -2.44 18.26
N ASP A 107 29.32 -2.29 18.96
CA ASP A 107 29.27 -2.19 20.43
C ASP A 107 29.17 -3.57 21.12
N LEU A 108 28.99 -4.66 20.38
CA LEU A 108 28.90 -6.02 20.93
C LEU A 108 30.29 -6.64 21.09
N ASN A 109 30.52 -7.29 22.23
CA ASN A 109 31.74 -8.07 22.45
C ASN A 109 31.72 -9.39 21.64
N GLU A 110 32.87 -10.06 21.53
CA GLU A 110 32.98 -11.28 20.70
C GLU A 110 32.08 -12.43 21.19
N GLU A 111 31.78 -12.54 22.48
CA GLU A 111 30.87 -13.56 23.02
C GLU A 111 29.39 -13.29 22.64
N GLU A 112 28.97 -12.02 22.64
CA GLU A 112 27.60 -11.60 22.29
C GLU A 112 27.32 -11.75 20.79
N LYS A 113 28.33 -11.52 19.94
CA LYS A 113 28.23 -11.72 18.48
C LYS A 113 27.96 -13.18 18.11
N THR A 114 28.51 -14.12 18.88
CA THR A 114 28.36 -15.55 18.63
C THR A 114 26.99 -16.09 19.04
N SER A 115 26.29 -15.40 19.94
CA SER A 115 24.96 -15.81 20.43
C SER A 115 23.78 -15.31 19.57
N THR A 116 24.05 -14.44 18.59
CA THR A 116 23.01 -13.80 17.74
C THR A 116 22.96 -14.40 16.32
N LEU A 117 23.76 -15.44 16.05
CA LEU A 117 23.77 -16.23 14.80
C LEU A 117 23.07 -17.58 15.00
#